data_AF-A0A0K1E439-F1
#
_entry.id   AF-A0A0K1E439-F1
#
_cell.length_a   1.000
_cell.length_b   1.000
_cell.length_c   1.000
_cell.angle_alpha   90.00
_cell.angle_beta   90.00
_cell.angle_gamma   90.00
#
_symmetry.space_group_name_H-M   'P 1'
#
loop_
_entity.id
_entity.type
_entity.pdbx_description
1 polymer ?
#
loop_
_entity_poly.entity_id
_entity_poly.type
_entity_poly.pdbx_seq_one_letter_code
_entity_poly.pdbx_strand_id
1 'polypeptide(L)'
;MKAGNSLWIRLGRSGVASNNVVNSLCADGRAGLFEFIRKIIPSVYYIPVWNCHTKLSAGTYEPIPGDSGSPVYRLRVDPDYRYAVVDAYGIYSGMDKETKEVYVADISWIYVKVSWLG
;
A
#
# COMPACT_ATOMS: atom_id res chain seq x y z
N MET A 1 -4.67 10.02 -7.54
CA MET A 1 -3.21 9.76 -7.53
C MET A 1 -2.81 9.34 -8.95
N LYS A 2 -1.53 9.45 -9.36
CA LYS A 2 -1.06 8.93 -10.65
C LYS A 2 0.34 8.31 -10.51
N ALA A 3 0.74 7.49 -11.49
CA ALA A 3 2.10 6.98 -11.56
C ALA A 3 3.12 8.13 -11.64
N GLY A 4 4.28 7.94 -11.01
CA GLY A 4 5.32 8.96 -10.85
C GLY A 4 5.15 9.89 -9.65
N ASN A 5 3.99 9.91 -8.98
CA ASN A 5 3.83 10.66 -7.73
C ASN A 5 4.53 9.96 -6.56
N SER A 6 4.99 10.73 -5.56
CA SER A 6 5.56 10.19 -4.33
C SER A 6 4.52 9.96 -3.23
N LEU A 7 4.74 8.90 -2.46
CA LEU A 7 4.04 8.57 -1.22
C LEU A 7 5.05 8.35 -0.09
N TRP A 8 4.64 8.72 1.12
CA TRP A 8 5.46 8.61 2.31
C TRP A 8 4.89 7.54 3.23
N ILE A 9 5.73 6.65 3.72
CA ILE A 9 5.35 5.57 4.63
C ILE A 9 6.09 5.78 5.94
N ARG A 10 5.36 5.89 7.05
CA ARG A 10 5.97 5.83 8.38
C ARG A 10 5.97 4.38 8.83
N LEU A 11 7.10 3.70 8.64
CA LEU A 11 7.25 2.30 8.95
C LEU A 11 7.23 2.10 10.48
N GLY A 12 6.25 1.34 10.97
CA GLY A 12 5.88 1.30 12.37
C GLY A 12 6.93 0.68 13.27
N ARG A 13 7.44 -0.51 12.93
CA ARG A 13 8.41 -1.24 13.75
C ARG A 13 9.80 -0.65 13.61
N SER A 14 10.21 -0.27 12.40
CA SER A 14 11.51 0.36 12.17
C SER A 14 11.55 1.82 12.64
N GLY A 15 10.39 2.49 12.74
CA GLY A 15 10.28 3.88 13.17
C GLY A 15 10.75 4.91 12.14
N VAL A 16 11.15 4.46 10.94
CA VAL A 16 11.71 5.32 9.89
C VAL A 16 10.65 5.75 8.87
N ALA A 17 10.92 6.83 8.14
CA ALA A 17 10.10 7.29 7.04
C ALA A 17 10.70 6.88 5.70
N SER A 18 9.93 6.20 4.86
CA SER A 18 10.31 5.82 3.50
C SER A 18 9.54 6.67 2.49
N ASN A 19 10.24 7.19 1.47
CA ASN A 19 9.60 7.84 0.32
C ASN A 19 9.66 6.88 -0.87
N ASN A 20 8.51 6.60 -1.46
CA ASN A 20 8.36 5.67 -2.56
C ASN A 20 7.58 6.31 -3.71
N VAL A 21 7.90 5.94 -4.94
CA VAL A 21 7.20 6.44 -6.13
C VAL A 21 6.09 5.48 -6.53
N VAL A 22 4.93 6.00 -6.90
CA VAL A 22 3.82 5.20 -7.43
C VAL A 22 4.19 4.64 -8.80
N ASN A 23 4.30 3.31 -8.90
CA ASN A 23 4.48 2.60 -10.16
C ASN A 23 3.14 2.32 -10.84
N SER A 24 2.15 1.85 -10.09
CA SER A 24 0.79 1.59 -10.58
C SER A 24 -0.25 1.82 -9.48
N LEU A 25 -1.45 2.25 -9.86
CA LEU A 25 -2.58 2.39 -8.92
C LEU A 25 -3.31 1.07 -8.68
N CYS A 26 -3.06 0.07 -9.53
CA CYS A 26 -3.64 -1.25 -9.44
C CYS A 26 -2.54 -2.27 -9.71
N ALA A 27 -2.21 -3.06 -8.70
CA ALA A 27 -1.41 -4.24 -8.87
C ALA A 27 -2.24 -5.21 -9.71
N ASP A 28 -1.74 -5.53 -10.90
CA ASP A 28 -2.21 -6.69 -11.64
C ASP A 28 -1.42 -7.86 -11.07
N GLY A 29 -2.05 -8.70 -10.25
CA GLY A 29 -1.35 -9.88 -9.76
C GLY A 29 -0.93 -10.74 -10.97
N ARG A 30 0.26 -11.33 -10.92
CA ARG A 30 0.69 -12.22 -12.00
C ARG A 30 -0.40 -13.27 -12.23
N ALA A 31 -0.95 -13.37 -13.44
CA ALA A 31 -1.99 -14.32 -13.82
C ALA A 31 -1.69 -15.75 -13.32
N GLY A 32 -0.42 -16.15 -13.26
CA GLY A 32 0.03 -17.45 -12.76
C GLY A 32 -0.18 -17.70 -11.26
N LEU A 33 -0.15 -16.66 -10.41
CA LEU A 33 -0.41 -16.80 -8.97
C LEU A 33 -1.91 -17.00 -8.69
N PHE A 34 -2.77 -16.34 -9.47
CA PHE A 34 -4.22 -16.54 -9.41
C PHE A 34 -4.63 -17.94 -9.84
N GLU A 35 -4.07 -18.43 -10.94
CA GLU A 35 -4.25 -19.80 -11.42
C GLU A 35 -3.77 -20.83 -10.38
N PHE A 36 -2.64 -20.57 -9.72
CA PHE A 36 -2.10 -21.44 -8.67
C PHE A 36 -2.99 -21.48 -7.42
N ILE A 37 -3.43 -20.32 -6.92
CA ILE A 37 -4.32 -20.24 -5.74
C ILE A 37 -5.69 -20.89 -6.04
N ARG A 38 -6.26 -20.65 -7.23
CA ARG A 38 -7.49 -21.31 -7.68
C ARG A 38 -7.37 -22.84 -7.72
N LYS A 39 -6.21 -23.37 -8.12
CA LYS A 39 -5.97 -24.83 -8.17
C LYS A 39 -5.85 -25.47 -6.79
N ILE A 40 -5.34 -24.75 -5.80
CA ILE A 40 -5.09 -25.31 -4.45
C ILE A 40 -6.28 -25.10 -3.52
N ILE A 41 -7.02 -24.00 -3.68
CA ILE A 41 -8.20 -23.71 -2.86
C ILE A 41 -9.40 -23.55 -3.80
N PRO A 42 -10.05 -24.67 -4.19
CA PRO A 42 -11.09 -24.68 -5.23
C PRO A 42 -12.37 -23.92 -4.85
N SER A 43 -12.53 -23.56 -3.57
CA SER A 43 -13.72 -22.90 -3.03
C SER A 43 -13.37 -21.54 -2.42
N VAL A 44 -12.92 -20.57 -3.20
CA VAL A 44 -12.84 -19.22 -2.64
C VAL A 44 -13.22 -18.15 -3.64
N TYR A 45 -14.35 -17.50 -3.34
CA TYR A 45 -14.70 -16.15 -3.77
C TYR A 45 -13.72 -15.07 -3.26
N TYR A 46 -12.51 -15.46 -2.85
CA TYR A 46 -11.43 -14.50 -2.60
C TYR A 46 -10.92 -14.07 -3.96
N ILE A 47 -11.41 -12.94 -4.47
CA ILE A 47 -10.61 -12.09 -5.34
C ILE A 47 -9.36 -11.78 -4.50
N PRO A 48 -8.16 -12.21 -4.90
CA PRO A 48 -7.00 -11.94 -4.07
C PRO A 48 -6.86 -10.45 -3.95
N VAL A 49 -7.02 -9.98 -2.71
CA VAL A 49 -7.14 -8.57 -2.33
C VAL A 49 -5.97 -7.74 -2.87
N TRP A 50 -4.87 -8.40 -3.25
CA TRP A 50 -3.73 -7.86 -3.97
C TRP A 50 -4.11 -7.14 -5.27
N ASN A 51 -5.08 -7.65 -6.04
CA ASN A 51 -5.62 -6.92 -7.19
C ASN A 51 -6.20 -5.59 -6.71
N CYS A 52 -5.77 -4.49 -7.33
CA CYS A 52 -6.11 -3.11 -6.96
C CYS A 52 -5.29 -2.46 -5.83
N HIS A 53 -4.27 -3.12 -5.27
CA HIS A 53 -3.30 -2.41 -4.42
C HIS A 53 -2.52 -1.39 -5.25
N THR A 54 -2.21 -0.24 -4.67
CA THR A 54 -1.22 0.66 -5.27
C THR A 54 0.16 0.05 -5.12
N LYS A 55 0.91 -0.04 -6.23
CA LYS A 55 2.30 -0.49 -6.23
C LYS A 55 3.24 0.70 -6.18
N LEU A 56 4.16 0.65 -5.24
CA LEU A 56 5.21 1.64 -5.08
C LEU A 56 6.57 1.01 -5.41
N SER A 57 7.47 1.81 -5.97
CA SER A 57 8.87 1.45 -6.14
C SER A 57 9.51 1.10 -4.80
N ALA A 58 10.68 0.47 -4.85
CA ALA A 58 11.59 0.46 -3.71
C ALA A 58 11.77 1.91 -3.20
N GLY A 59 11.71 2.08 -1.89
CA GLY A 59 11.83 3.38 -1.24
C GLY A 59 13.24 3.63 -0.72
N THR A 60 13.42 4.73 -0.01
CA THR A 60 14.67 5.04 0.70
C THR A 60 15.00 4.02 1.79
N TYR A 61 13.99 3.34 2.35
CA TYR A 61 14.15 2.27 3.32
C TYR A 61 13.31 1.05 2.94
N GLU A 62 13.91 -0.13 3.06
CA GLU A 62 13.24 -1.42 2.88
C GLU A 62 12.43 -1.76 4.15
N PRO A 63 11.12 -2.03 4.03
CA PRO A 63 10.30 -2.47 5.16
C PRO A 63 10.79 -3.79 5.76
N ILE A 64 10.70 -3.91 7.09
CA ILE A 64 11.03 -5.15 7.82
C ILE A 64 9.77 -5.87 8.30
N PRO A 65 9.85 -7.18 8.65
CA PRO A 65 8.73 -7.89 9.25
C PRO A 65 8.18 -7.16 10.48
N GLY A 66 6.88 -6.84 10.47
CA GLY A 66 6.21 -6.05 11.51
C GLY A 66 5.95 -4.59 11.13
N ASP A 67 6.45 -4.12 9.98
CA ASP A 67 6.05 -2.80 9.46
C ASP A 67 4.68 -2.82 8.77
N SER A 68 4.15 -3.99 8.37
CA SER A 68 2.81 -4.11 7.77
C SER A 68 1.74 -3.49 8.69
N GLY A 69 0.76 -2.79 8.11
CA GLY A 69 -0.20 -1.96 8.86
C GLY A 69 0.23 -0.50 8.99
N SER A 70 1.44 -0.14 8.58
CA SER A 70 1.93 1.24 8.63
C SER A 70 1.10 2.20 7.78
N PRO A 71 0.79 3.40 8.29
CA PRO A 71 0.06 4.40 7.53
C PRO A 71 0.91 4.96 6.39
N VAL A 72 0.26 5.15 5.25
CA VAL A 72 0.83 5.75 4.03
C VAL A 72 0.16 7.09 3.80
N TYR A 73 0.97 8.10 3.54
CA TYR A 73 0.54 9.49 3.39
C TYR A 73 0.90 10.05 2.03
N ARG A 74 0.02 10.90 1.52
CA ARG A 74 0.26 11.73 0.35
C ARG A 74 0.59 13.15 0.81
N LEU A 75 1.76 13.63 0.40
CA LEU A 75 2.16 15.03 0.54
C LEU A 75 1.82 15.80 -0.74
N ARG A 76 1.11 16.92 -0.62
CA ARG A 76 0.87 17.87 -1.71
C ARG A 76 1.40 19.23 -1.26
N VAL A 77 2.50 19.66 -1.88
CA VAL A 77 3.08 20.99 -1.64
C VAL A 77 2.45 21.94 -2.65
N ASP A 78 2.00 23.10 -2.16
CA ASP A 78 1.51 24.17 -3.02
C ASP A 78 2.60 24.62 -4.00
N PRO A 79 2.28 24.98 -5.25
CA PRO A 79 3.27 25.43 -6.23
C PRO A 79 4.11 26.62 -5.76
N ASP A 80 3.55 27.49 -4.91
CA ASP A 80 4.24 28.64 -4.35
C ASP A 80 4.93 28.32 -3.00
N TYR A 81 4.98 27.04 -2.61
CA TYR A 81 5.59 26.54 -1.38
C TYR A 81 5.04 27.13 -0.07
N ARG A 82 3.86 27.76 -0.13
CA ARG A 82 3.26 28.45 1.03
C ARG A 82 2.64 27.52 2.05
N TYR A 83 2.19 26.35 1.63
CA TYR A 83 1.67 25.32 2.52
C TYR A 83 1.85 23.91 1.94
N ALA A 84 1.81 22.93 2.83
CA ALA A 84 1.81 21.52 2.49
C ALA A 84 0.59 20.84 3.10
N VAL A 85 -0.13 20.07 2.30
CA VAL A 85 -1.24 19.23 2.76
C VAL A 85 -0.76 17.79 2.85
N VAL A 86 -1.02 17.16 4.00
CA VAL A 86 -0.75 15.73 4.23
C VAL A 86 -2.07 15.02 4.37
N ASP A 87 -2.37 14.11 3.44
CA ASP A 87 -3.57 13.28 3.48
C ASP A 87 -3.19 11.83 3.77
N ALA A 88 -3.98 11.13 4.57
CA ALA A 88 -3.89 9.68 4.65
C ALA A 88 -4.30 9.07 3.29
N TYR A 89 -3.46 8.21 2.75
CA TYR A 89 -3.68 7.56 1.46
C TYR A 89 -4.11 6.09 1.61
N GLY A 90 -3.51 5.38 2.57
CA GLY A 90 -3.73 3.96 2.71
C GLY A 90 -2.85 3.33 3.78
N ILE A 91 -2.75 2.00 3.71
CA ILE A 91 -1.95 1.19 4.63
C ILE A 91 -0.97 0.34 3.83
N TYR A 92 0.28 0.29 4.30
CA TYR A 92 1.28 -0.63 3.80
C TYR A 92 0.86 -2.07 4.10
N SER A 93 0.64 -2.87 3.05
CA SER A 93 0.22 -4.26 3.17
C SER A 93 1.40 -5.23 3.19
N GLY A 94 2.41 -5.00 2.35
CA GLY A 94 3.51 -5.94 2.16
C GLY A 94 4.42 -5.55 1.00
N MET A 95 5.47 -6.32 0.77
CA MET A 95 6.46 -6.05 -0.26
C MET A 95 6.80 -7.33 -1.04
N ASP A 96 6.99 -7.19 -2.35
CA ASP A 96 7.52 -8.23 -3.20
C ASP A 96 9.01 -8.42 -2.94
N LYS A 97 9.46 -9.66 -2.66
CA LYS A 97 10.88 -9.91 -2.35
C LYS A 97 11.79 -9.84 -3.58
N GLU A 98 11.27 -10.14 -4.77
CA GLU A 98 12.02 -10.12 -6.02
C GLU A 98 12.14 -8.70 -6.56
N THR A 99 11.01 -8.00 -6.68
CA THR A 99 10.98 -6.66 -7.31
C THR A 99 11.20 -5.53 -6.31
N LYS A 100 11.14 -5.83 -5.00
CA LYS A 100 11.16 -4.83 -3.92
C LYS A 100 10.01 -3.81 -4.01
N GLU A 101 8.99 -4.09 -4.82
CA GLU A 101 7.81 -3.25 -4.89
C GLU A 101 6.99 -3.36 -3.62
N VAL A 102 6.53 -2.21 -3.13
CA VAL A 102 5.70 -2.10 -1.94
C VAL A 102 4.23 -1.99 -2.34
N TYR A 103 3.37 -2.76 -1.67
CA TYR A 103 1.93 -2.77 -1.91
C TYR A 103 1.20 -1.99 -0.84
N VAL A 104 0.29 -1.13 -1.27
CA VAL A 104 -0.53 -0.28 -0.42
C VAL A 104 -2.01 -0.53 -0.69
N ALA A 105 -2.74 -0.86 0.38
CA ALA A 105 -4.19 -0.92 0.37
C ALA A 105 -4.74 0.51 0.47
N ASP A 106 -5.63 0.90 -0.44
CA ASP A 106 -6.23 2.23 -0.42
C ASP A 106 -7.08 2.43 0.84
N ILE A 107 -7.05 3.63 1.42
CA ILE A 107 -7.77 3.94 2.66
C ILE A 107 -9.29 3.78 2.52
N SER A 108 -9.85 3.92 1.32
CA SER A 108 -11.27 3.70 1.05
C SER A 108 -11.74 2.27 1.30
N TRP A 109 -10.81 1.31 1.40
CA TRP A 109 -11.13 -0.09 1.68
C TRP A 109 -11.17 -0.41 3.17
N ILE A 110 -10.73 0.52 4.02
CA ILE A 110 -10.63 0.30 5.46
C ILE A 110 -12.00 0.54 6.09
N TYR A 111 -12.69 -0.56 6.42
CA TYR A 111 -13.94 -0.53 7.16
C TYR A 111 -13.67 -0.66 8.66
N VAL A 112 -14.02 0.37 9.43
CA VAL A 112 -13.94 0.35 10.89
C VAL A 112 -15.34 0.17 11.46
N LYS A 113 -15.60 -0.99 12.07
CA LYS A 113 -16.83 -1.21 12.85
C LYS A 113 -16.64 -0.63 14.25
N VAL A 114 -17.34 0.46 14.55
CA VAL A 114 -17.41 1.02 15.90
C VAL A 114 -18.65 0.48 16.59
N SER A 115 -18.47 -0.30 17.64
CA SER A 115 -19.55 -0.73 18.53
C SER A 115 -19.53 0.12 19.79
N TRP A 116 -20.61 0.86 20.05
CA TRP A 116 -20.81 1.55 21.31
C TRP A 116 -21.18 0.50 22.37
N LEU A 117 -20.32 0.34 23.37
CA LEU A 117 -20.70 -0.30 24.62
C LEU A 117 -21.43 0.79 25.42
N GLY A 118 -22.76 0.77 25.33
CA GLY A 118 -23.62 1.54 26.24
C GLY A 118 -23.56 0.98 27.65
#